data_AF-A0A7J4CR95-F1
#
_entry.id   AF-A0A7J4CR95-F1
#
_cell.length_a   1.000
_cell.length_b   1.000
_cell.length_c   1.000
_cell.angle_alpha   90.00
_cell.angle_beta   90.00
_cell.angle_gamma   90.00
#
_symmetry.space_group_name_H-M   'P 1'
#
loop_
_entity.id
_entity.type
_entity.pdbx_description
1 polymer ?
#
loop_
_entity_poly.entity_id
_entity_poly.type
_entity_poly.pdbx_seq_one_letter_code
_entity_poly.pdbx_strand_id
1 'polypeptide(L)'
;MTCKGICTRYKAQKPVGTGRYASGQRRCQICEIFIKWEGLWCPCCGYRLRTKPRNLKYKAKLRARVEADAKIEAESKLEKSIAIKA
;
A
#
# COMPACT_ATOMS: atom_id res chain seq x y z
N MET A 1 -6.13 9.44 -21.38
CA MET A 1 -5.43 8.15 -21.53
C MET A 1 -6.36 7.01 -21.18
N THR A 2 -6.47 6.01 -22.05
CA THR A 2 -7.29 4.80 -21.87
C THR A 2 -6.47 3.65 -21.28
N CYS A 3 -7.14 2.65 -20.71
CA CYS A 3 -6.49 1.43 -20.21
C CYS A 3 -6.02 0.57 -21.39
N LYS A 4 -4.75 0.16 -21.40
CA LYS A 4 -4.13 -0.74 -22.39
C LYS A 4 -4.10 -2.22 -21.95
N GLY A 5 -4.70 -2.58 -20.82
CA GLY A 5 -4.72 -3.95 -20.28
C GLY A 5 -3.43 -4.46 -19.63
N ILE A 6 -2.26 -3.83 -19.83
CA ILE A 6 -0.96 -4.29 -19.29
C ILE A 6 -0.95 -4.44 -17.75
N CYS A 7 -1.72 -3.59 -17.06
CA CYS A 7 -1.76 -3.56 -15.60
C CYS A 7 -2.34 -4.82 -14.95
N THR A 8 -3.00 -5.70 -15.71
CA THR A 8 -3.54 -6.99 -15.20
C THR A 8 -2.43 -7.91 -14.70
N ARG A 9 -1.23 -7.85 -15.30
CA ARG A 9 -0.04 -8.62 -14.88
C ARG A 9 0.42 -8.26 -13.46
N TYR A 10 0.12 -7.05 -13.02
CA TYR A 10 0.49 -6.54 -11.69
C TYR A 10 -0.68 -6.53 -10.71
N LYS A 11 -1.81 -7.15 -11.08
CA LYS A 11 -3.05 -7.15 -10.28
C LYS A 11 -2.77 -7.70 -8.88
N ALA A 12 -3.08 -6.88 -7.87
CA ALA A 12 -2.89 -7.25 -6.48
C ALA A 12 -4.10 -8.04 -5.95
N GLN A 13 -3.81 -9.14 -5.26
CA GLN A 13 -4.83 -9.93 -4.58
C GLN A 13 -5.40 -9.17 -3.38
N LYS A 14 -6.66 -9.45 -3.01
CA LYS A 14 -7.25 -8.84 -1.81
C LYS A 14 -6.53 -9.41 -0.58
N PRO A 15 -5.90 -8.58 0.25
CA PRO A 15 -5.28 -9.07 1.46
C PRO A 15 -6.39 -9.43 2.47
N VAL A 16 -6.16 -10.49 3.25
CA VAL A 16 -7.02 -10.90 4.37
C VAL A 16 -6.65 -10.12 5.62
N GLY A 17 -7.64 -9.69 6.39
CA GLY A 17 -7.47 -8.97 7.67
C GLY A 17 -6.92 -7.53 7.56
N THR A 18 -6.17 -7.20 6.51
CA THR A 18 -5.54 -5.88 6.32
C THR A 18 -6.20 -5.07 5.21
N GLY A 19 -6.18 -3.74 5.33
CA GLY A 19 -6.66 -2.85 4.26
C GLY A 19 -5.65 -2.74 3.12
N ARG A 20 -6.11 -2.76 1.87
CA ARG A 20 -5.29 -2.72 0.63
C ARG A 20 -4.18 -1.66 0.62
N TYR A 21 -4.48 -0.43 1.04
CA TYR A 21 -3.49 0.65 1.03
C TYR A 21 -2.41 0.48 2.10
N ALA A 22 -2.76 -0.14 3.23
CA ALA A 22 -1.79 -0.42 4.29
C ALA A 22 -0.83 -1.55 3.87
N SER A 23 -1.29 -2.52 3.07
CA SER A 23 -0.42 -3.53 2.47
C SER A 23 0.35 -3.02 1.23
N GLY A 24 0.39 -1.70 1.02
CA GLY A 24 1.14 -1.07 -0.07
C GLY A 24 0.51 -1.21 -1.47
N GLN A 25 -0.70 -1.76 -1.58
CA GLN A 25 -1.39 -1.85 -2.88
C GLN A 25 -1.88 -0.47 -3.32
N ARG A 26 -1.70 -0.19 -4.61
CA ARG A 26 -2.05 1.11 -5.20
C ARG A 26 -3.18 0.94 -6.20
N ARG A 27 -4.16 1.86 -6.20
CA ARG A 27 -5.30 1.81 -7.14
C ARG A 27 -5.03 2.72 -8.33
N CYS A 28 -5.15 2.19 -9.53
CA CYS A 28 -5.27 3.02 -10.73
C CYS A 28 -6.72 3.49 -10.88
N GLN A 29 -6.90 4.79 -11.13
CA GLN A 29 -8.22 5.38 -11.31
C GLN A 29 -8.84 5.09 -12.67
N ILE A 30 -8.02 5.01 -13.71
CA ILE A 30 -8.43 4.77 -15.09
C ILE A 30 -8.64 3.28 -15.34
N CYS A 31 -7.69 2.45 -14.90
CA CYS A 31 -7.77 1.01 -15.06
C CYS A 31 -8.63 0.33 -13.97
N GLU A 32 -9.06 1.09 -12.97
CA GLU A 32 -9.95 0.66 -11.88
C GLU A 32 -9.45 -0.48 -10.97
N ILE A 33 -8.26 -1.01 -11.22
CA ILE A 33 -7.66 -2.12 -10.49
C ILE A 33 -6.67 -1.69 -9.41
N PHE A 34 -6.46 -2.58 -8.44
CA PHE A 34 -5.35 -2.51 -7.51
C PHE A 34 -4.16 -3.29 -8.06
N ILE A 35 -2.97 -2.69 -7.97
CA ILE A 35 -1.71 -3.29 -8.42
C ILE A 35 -0.65 -3.22 -7.34
N LYS A 36 0.28 -4.18 -7.36
CA LYS A 36 1.52 -4.13 -6.60
C LYS A 36 2.59 -3.55 -7.52
N TRP A 37 2.91 -2.27 -7.31
CA TRP A 37 3.83 -1.51 -8.15
C TRP A 37 4.59 -0.49 -7.31
N GLU A 38 5.90 -0.40 -7.51
CA GLU A 38 6.77 0.49 -6.74
C GLU A 38 6.70 1.94 -7.22
N GLY A 39 6.40 2.15 -8.51
CA GLY A 39 6.29 3.47 -9.13
C GLY A 39 5.00 4.24 -8.80
N LEU A 40 5.06 5.57 -8.90
CA LEU A 40 3.92 6.46 -8.64
C LEU A 40 2.88 6.47 -9.77
N TRP A 41 3.25 5.99 -10.95
CA TRP A 41 2.44 6.05 -12.17
C TRP A 41 2.04 4.64 -12.62
N CYS A 42 0.83 4.51 -13.16
CA CYS A 42 0.33 3.24 -13.66
C CYS A 42 1.15 2.82 -14.90
N PRO A 43 1.70 1.60 -14.95
CA PRO A 43 2.48 1.12 -16.10
C PRO A 43 1.62 0.94 -17.37
N CYS A 44 0.30 0.99 -17.25
CA CYS A 44 -0.64 0.75 -18.34
C CYS A 44 -1.15 2.05 -18.98
N CYS A 45 -1.73 2.94 -18.18
CA CYS A 45 -2.39 4.16 -18.65
C CYS A 45 -1.67 5.44 -18.24
N GLY A 46 -0.48 5.35 -17.62
CA GLY A 46 0.29 6.51 -17.18
C GLY A 46 -0.36 7.35 -16.08
N TYR A 47 -1.54 7.01 -15.57
CA TYR A 47 -2.22 7.79 -14.55
C TYR A 47 -1.60 7.60 -13.16
N ARG A 48 -1.55 8.67 -12.36
CA ARG A 48 -0.98 8.64 -11.00
C ARG A 48 -1.75 7.66 -10.11
N LEU A 49 -1.03 6.70 -9.54
CA LEU A 49 -1.62 5.69 -8.68
C LEU A 49 -2.00 6.29 -7.33
N ARG A 50 -3.15 5.87 -6.82
CA ARG A 50 -3.61 6.28 -5.51
C ARG A 50 -3.02 5.39 -4.43
N THR A 51 -2.46 6.00 -3.39
CA THR A 51 -1.88 5.34 -2.22
C THR A 51 -2.70 5.50 -0.94
N LYS A 52 -3.76 6.32 -0.97
CA LYS A 52 -4.63 6.60 0.20
C LYS A 52 -6.11 6.47 -0.19
N PRO A 53 -7.02 6.05 0.71
CA PRO A 53 -8.46 6.10 0.47
C PRO A 53 -8.98 7.50 0.16
N ARG A 54 -10.13 7.60 -0.53
CA ARG A 54 -10.83 8.87 -0.73
C ARG A 54 -11.50 9.37 0.54
N ASN A 55 -12.24 8.50 1.21
CA ASN A 55 -13.11 8.91 2.30
C ASN A 55 -12.28 9.21 3.55
N LEU A 56 -12.60 10.32 4.22
CA LEU A 56 -11.90 10.80 5.41
C LEU A 56 -11.87 9.74 6.52
N LYS A 57 -13.00 9.04 6.76
CA LYS A 57 -13.09 7.93 7.73
C LYS A 57 -12.02 6.84 7.49
N TYR A 58 -11.87 6.39 6.25
CA TYR A 58 -10.88 5.36 5.92
C TYR A 58 -9.46 5.90 5.86
N LYS A 59 -9.27 7.19 5.57
CA LYS A 59 -7.97 7.87 5.63
C LYS A 59 -7.47 7.94 7.06
N ALA A 60 -8.33 8.27 8.03
CA ALA A 60 -8.01 8.22 9.45
C ALA A 60 -7.66 6.80 9.91
N LYS A 61 -8.47 5.79 9.53
CA LYS A 61 -8.18 4.39 9.83
C LYS A 61 -6.85 3.89 9.25
N LEU A 62 -6.46 4.39 8.07
CA LEU A 62 -5.16 4.07 7.48
C LEU A 62 -4.01 4.67 8.30
N ARG A 63 -4.11 5.95 8.70
CA ARG A 63 -3.07 6.62 9.51
C ARG A 63 -2.83 5.89 10.84
N ALA A 64 -3.90 5.62 11.58
CA ALA A 64 -3.83 4.92 12.86
C ALA A 64 -3.14 3.55 12.74
N ARG A 65 -3.41 2.80 11.66
CA ARG A 65 -2.73 1.52 11.40
C ARG A 65 -1.26 1.70 11.05
N VAL A 66 -0.93 2.65 10.17
CA VAL A 66 0.48 2.92 9.80
C VAL A 66 1.30 3.33 11.03
N GLU A 67 0.71 4.13 11.93
CA GLU A 67 1.35 4.51 13.20
C GLU A 67 1.54 3.32 14.14
N ALA A 68 0.53 2.44 14.26
CA ALA A 68 0.65 1.21 15.05
C ALA A 68 1.73 0.26 14.48
N ASP A 69 1.71 0.03 13.17
CA ASP A 69 2.69 -0.82 12.47
C ASP A 69 4.12 -0.25 12.66
N ALA A 70 4.30 1.07 12.62
CA ALA A 70 5.59 1.72 12.83
C ALA A 70 6.11 1.58 14.28
N LYS A 71 5.22 1.62 15.28
CA LYS A 71 5.59 1.39 16.69
C LYS A 71 6.06 -0.04 16.91
N ILE A 72 5.31 -1.01 16.39
CA ILE A 72 5.68 -2.44 16.45
C ILE A 72 7.04 -2.66 15.77
N GLU A 73 7.26 -2.05 14.60
CA GLU A 73 8.55 -2.16 13.91
C GLU A 73 9.69 -1.55 14.74
N ALA A 74 9.47 -0.40 15.39
CA ALA A 74 10.45 0.24 16.26
C ALA A 74 10.78 -0.58 17.52
N GLU A 75 9.77 -1.14 18.19
CA GLU A 75 9.91 -2.04 19.34
C GLU A 75 10.71 -3.30 18.94
N SER A 76 10.35 -3.93 17.83
CA SER A 76 11.06 -5.11 17.33
C SER A 76 12.52 -4.83 16.97
N LYS A 77 12.84 -3.61 16.51
CA LYS A 77 14.22 -3.18 16.23
C LYS A 77 14.99 -2.94 17.52
N LEU A 78 14.35 -2.36 18.53
CA LEU A 78 14.95 -2.16 19.85
C LEU A 78 15.32 -3.50 20.50
N GLU A 79 14.38 -4.45 20.54
CA GLU A 79 14.62 -5.81 21.08
C GLU A 79 15.80 -6.50 20.40
N LYS A 80 15.82 -6.50 19.06
CA LYS A 80 16.93 -7.08 18.28
C LYS A 80 18.26 -6.39 18.56
N SER A 81 18.27 -5.07 18.75
CA SER A 81 19.49 -4.32 19.04
C SER A 81 20.06 -4.62 20.43
N ILE A 82 19.22 -4.96 21.41
CA ILE A 82 19.63 -5.41 22.74
C ILE A 82 20.20 -6.83 22.65
N ALA A 83 19.53 -7.73 21.90
CA ALA A 83 19.95 -9.12 21.75
C ALA A 83 21.30 -9.32 21.05
N ILE A 84 21.73 -8.39 20.18
CA ILE A 84 23.05 -8.45 19.51
C ILE A 84 24.19 -7.99 20.43
N LYS A 85 23.89 -7.24 21.49
CA LYS A 85 24.88 -6.66 22.42
C LYS A 85 25.07 -7.49 23.71
N ALA A 86 24.28 -8.54 23.88
CA ALA A 86 24.39 -9.51 24.97
C ALA A 86 25.19 -10.73 24.51
#